data_AF-A0A7C2BFB3-F1
#
_entry.id   AF-A0A7C2BFB3-F1
#
_cell.length_a   1.000
_cell.length_b   1.000
_cell.length_c   1.000
_cell.angle_alpha   90.00
_cell.angle_beta   90.00
_cell.angle_gamma   90.00
#
_symmetry.space_group_name_H-M   'P 1'
#
loop_
_entity.id
_entity.type
_entity.pdbx_description
1 polymer ?
#
loop_
_entity_poly.entity_id
_entity_poly.type
_entity_poly.pdbx_seq_one_letter_code
_entity_poly.pdbx_strand_id
1 'polypeptide(L)'
;MSEEPLLPSEAETRDNLYSELDKLDSAWKDYVERVRALVDEWEKLKIKYLEKISRTESLLRATNTDLEKINIELTLGLASEDEKRDEKSRLEERKAKLEVRLRALQEIVETIEDRLLEHLSRIREI
;
A
#
# COMPACT_ATOMS: atom_id res chain seq x y z
N MET A 1 33.40 -5.26 49.16
CA MET A 1 32.06 -5.50 49.72
C MET A 1 31.62 -6.85 49.22
N SER A 2 31.53 -7.84 50.10
CA SER A 2 30.97 -9.14 49.77
C SER A 2 29.49 -8.93 49.47
N GLU A 3 29.07 -9.14 48.23
CA GLU A 3 27.64 -9.27 47.92
C GLU A 3 27.11 -10.43 48.78
N GLU A 4 26.14 -10.14 49.64
CA GLU A 4 25.43 -11.19 50.37
C GLU A 4 24.83 -12.15 49.34
N PRO A 5 25.05 -13.46 49.47
CA PRO A 5 24.53 -14.43 48.51
C PRO A 5 23.00 -14.39 48.53
N LEU A 6 22.40 -14.36 47.33
CA LEU A 6 20.95 -14.39 47.13
C LEU A 6 20.31 -15.57 47.86
N LEU A 7 19.11 -15.36 48.40
CA LEU A 7 18.28 -16.45 48.87
C LEU A 7 17.86 -17.33 47.68
N PRO A 8 17.63 -18.64 47.87
CA PRO A 8 17.24 -19.54 46.77
C PRO A 8 16.01 -19.07 45.99
N SER A 9 15.00 -18.51 46.67
CA SER A 9 13.80 -17.96 46.03
C SER A 9 14.07 -16.70 45.20
N GLU A 10 15.06 -15.89 45.59
CA GLU A 10 15.48 -14.70 44.85
C GLU A 10 16.28 -15.09 43.61
N ALA A 11 17.14 -16.11 43.72
CA ALA A 11 17.85 -16.67 42.59
C ALA A 11 16.89 -17.29 41.55
N GLU A 12 15.90 -18.08 41.99
CA GLU A 12 14.87 -18.65 41.11
C GLU A 12 14.05 -17.56 40.41
N THR A 13 13.65 -16.52 41.15
CA THR A 13 12.91 -15.38 40.58
C THR A 13 13.74 -14.65 39.53
N ARG A 14 15.02 -14.39 39.81
CA ARG A 14 15.95 -13.77 38.87
C ARG A 14 16.10 -14.59 37.60
N ASP A 15 16.35 -15.90 37.75
CA ASP A 15 16.58 -16.78 36.61
C ASP A 15 15.33 -16.90 35.73
N ASN A 16 14.14 -16.92 36.34
CA ASN A 16 12.87 -16.84 35.62
C ASN A 16 12.72 -15.52 34.86
N LEU A 17 13.02 -14.38 35.49
CA LEU A 17 12.95 -13.06 34.82
C LEU A 17 13.93 -12.96 33.65
N TYR A 18 15.16 -13.47 33.80
CA TYR A 18 16.14 -13.53 32.71
C TYR A 18 15.64 -14.41 31.57
N SER A 19 15.08 -15.57 31.87
CA SER A 19 14.48 -16.41 30.83
C SER A 19 13.33 -15.73 30.09
N GLU A 20 12.52 -14.90 30.75
CA GLU A 20 11.44 -14.16 30.09
C GLU A 20 11.99 -13.02 29.22
N LEU A 21 13.04 -12.33 29.67
CA LEU A 21 13.72 -11.32 28.86
C LEU A 21 14.35 -11.94 27.59
N ASP A 22 15.00 -13.09 27.71
CA ASP A 22 15.57 -13.80 26.55
C ASP A 22 14.49 -14.17 25.51
N LYS A 23 13.28 -14.55 25.98
CA LYS A 23 12.14 -14.83 25.09
C LYS A 23 11.66 -13.57 24.38
N LEU A 24 11.58 -12.43 25.07
CA LEU A 24 11.21 -11.15 24.47
C LEU A 24 12.23 -10.71 23.42
N ASP A 25 13.52 -10.86 23.71
CA ASP A 25 14.61 -10.54 22.77
C ASP A 25 14.55 -11.42 21.52
N SER A 26 14.25 -12.73 21.68
CA SER A 26 14.07 -13.63 20.55
C SER A 26 12.85 -13.25 19.72
N ALA A 27 11.71 -12.96 20.36
CA ALA A 27 10.50 -12.53 19.66
C ALA A 27 10.71 -11.22 18.90
N TRP A 28 11.48 -10.29 19.47
CA TRP A 28 11.85 -9.04 18.82
C TRP A 28 12.71 -9.27 17.57
N LYS A 29 13.73 -10.14 17.65
CA LYS A 29 14.55 -10.52 16.48
C LYS A 29 13.70 -11.10 15.35
N ASP A 30 12.82 -12.05 15.68
CA ASP A 30 11.91 -12.66 14.71
C ASP A 30 10.98 -11.61 14.07
N TYR A 31 10.46 -10.66 14.86
CA TYR A 31 9.64 -9.57 14.36
C TYR A 31 10.42 -8.68 13.38
N VAL A 32 11.65 -8.27 13.73
CA VAL A 32 12.51 -7.45 12.86
C VAL A 32 12.78 -8.15 11.53
N GLU A 33 13.12 -9.43 11.55
CA GLU A 33 13.37 -10.22 10.34
C GLU A 33 12.12 -10.32 9.46
N ARG A 34 10.95 -10.55 10.06
CA ARG A 34 9.66 -10.60 9.33
C ARG A 34 9.29 -9.27 8.71
N VAL A 35 9.51 -8.15 9.41
CA VAL A 35 9.27 -6.81 8.85
C VAL A 35 10.16 -6.57 7.64
N ARG A 36 11.46 -6.91 7.71
CA ARG A 36 12.39 -6.77 6.58
C ARG A 36 11.96 -7.63 5.38
N ALA A 37 11.61 -8.90 5.62
CA ALA A 37 11.13 -9.79 4.58
C ALA A 37 9.85 -9.27 3.90
N LEU A 38 8.93 -8.71 4.69
CA LEU A 38 7.69 -8.12 4.18
C LEU A 38 7.96 -6.88 3.33
N VAL A 39 8.94 -6.05 3.71
CA VAL A 39 9.37 -4.89 2.91
C VAL A 39 9.91 -5.35 1.55
N ASP A 40 10.81 -6.34 1.54
CA ASP A 40 11.37 -6.89 0.29
C ASP A 40 10.29 -7.49 -0.63
N GLU A 41 9.27 -8.14 -0.04
CA GLU A 41 8.11 -8.63 -0.77
C GLU A 41 7.27 -7.48 -1.31
N TRP A 42 7.01 -6.46 -0.48
CA TRP A 42 6.23 -5.30 -0.85
C TRP A 42 6.86 -4.53 -2.01
N GLU A 43 8.17 -4.31 -2.02
CA GLU A 43 8.84 -3.61 -3.12
C GLU A 43 8.58 -4.29 -4.48
N LYS A 44 8.59 -5.62 -4.51
CA LYS A 44 8.28 -6.41 -5.72
C LYS A 44 6.82 -6.27 -6.15
N LEU A 45 5.90 -6.24 -5.19
CA LEU A 45 4.47 -6.08 -5.46
C LEU A 45 4.13 -4.64 -5.86
N LYS A 46 4.75 -3.65 -5.22
CA LYS A 46 4.59 -2.22 -5.49
C LYS A 46 4.87 -1.91 -6.96
N ILE A 47 5.95 -2.45 -7.53
CA ILE A 47 6.26 -2.29 -8.96
C ILE A 47 5.07 -2.74 -9.83
N LYS A 48 4.49 -3.90 -9.54
CA LYS A 48 3.32 -4.43 -10.29
C LYS A 48 2.08 -3.54 -10.13
N TYR A 49 1.88 -2.94 -8.97
CA TYR A 49 0.78 -1.98 -8.73
C TYR A 49 1.01 -0.67 -9.50
N LEU A 50 2.22 -0.12 -9.45
CA LEU A 50 2.59 1.08 -10.19
C LEU A 50 2.44 0.91 -11.71
N GLU A 51 2.81 -0.25 -12.25
CA GLU A 51 2.53 -0.58 -13.66
C GLU A 51 1.04 -0.59 -13.99
N LYS A 52 0.21 -1.18 -13.12
CA LYS A 52 -1.25 -1.20 -13.30
C LYS A 52 -1.85 0.21 -13.21
N ILE A 53 -1.35 1.04 -12.30
CA ILE A 53 -1.72 2.45 -12.15
C ILE A 53 -1.41 3.20 -13.44
N SER A 54 -0.16 3.16 -13.91
CA SER A 54 0.29 3.83 -15.14
C SER A 54 -0.52 3.41 -16.38
N ARG A 55 -0.84 2.12 -16.50
CA ARG A 55 -1.72 1.61 -17.58
C ARG A 55 -3.13 2.18 -17.46
N THR A 56 -3.69 2.19 -16.26
CA THR A 56 -5.05 2.70 -16.00
C THR A 56 -5.13 4.20 -16.30
N GLU A 57 -4.14 4.99 -15.87
CA GLU A 57 -4.02 6.41 -16.20
C GLU A 57 -3.92 6.66 -17.71
N SER A 58 -3.15 5.82 -18.42
CA SER A 58 -3.01 5.95 -19.88
C SER A 58 -4.32 5.67 -20.60
N LEU A 59 -5.08 4.66 -20.16
CA LEU A 59 -6.42 4.38 -20.67
C LEU A 59 -7.42 5.51 -20.33
N LEU A 60 -7.29 6.09 -19.15
CA LEU A 60 -8.13 7.21 -18.72
C LEU A 60 -7.85 8.46 -19.57
N ARG A 61 -6.58 8.77 -19.83
CA ARG A 61 -6.17 9.85 -20.74
C ARG A 61 -6.75 9.65 -22.14
N ALA A 62 -6.60 8.45 -22.72
CA ALA A 62 -7.16 8.16 -24.04
C ALA A 62 -8.69 8.32 -24.06
N THR A 63 -9.38 7.81 -23.03
CA THR A 63 -10.85 7.94 -22.91
C THR A 63 -11.28 9.41 -22.80
N ASN A 64 -10.54 10.24 -22.04
CA ASN A 64 -10.80 11.66 -21.93
C ASN A 64 -10.56 12.41 -23.26
N THR A 65 -9.49 12.08 -23.99
CA THR A 65 -9.23 12.65 -25.31
C THR A 65 -10.34 12.32 -26.30
N ASP A 66 -10.87 11.09 -26.28
CA ASP A 66 -11.96 10.71 -27.18
C ASP A 66 -13.27 11.42 -26.81
N LEU A 67 -13.57 11.58 -25.51
CA LEU A 67 -14.69 12.41 -25.04
C LEU A 67 -14.55 13.88 -25.45
N GLU A 68 -13.33 14.43 -25.37
CA GLU A 68 -13.04 15.80 -25.77
C GLU A 68 -13.26 16.01 -27.27
N LYS A 69 -12.82 15.07 -28.12
CA LYS A 69 -13.10 15.11 -29.56
C LYS A 69 -14.61 15.13 -29.84
N ILE A 70 -15.38 14.27 -29.19
CA ILE A 70 -16.84 14.26 -29.34
C ILE A 70 -17.43 15.61 -28.96
N ASN A 71 -17.00 16.19 -27.84
CA ASN A 71 -17.49 17.51 -27.42
C ASN A 71 -17.11 18.62 -28.41
N ILE A 72 -15.92 18.57 -29.02
CA ILE A 72 -15.52 19.51 -30.08
C ILE A 72 -16.39 19.34 -31.33
N GLU A 73 -16.62 18.11 -31.79
CA GLU A 73 -17.48 17.81 -32.94
C GLU A 73 -18.90 18.33 -32.74
N LEU A 74 -19.47 18.12 -31.54
CA LEU A 74 -20.79 18.64 -31.17
C LEU A 74 -20.81 20.17 -31.13
N THR A 75 -19.79 20.80 -30.53
CA THR A 75 -19.69 22.26 -30.40
C THR A 75 -19.56 22.96 -31.75
N LEU A 76 -18.83 22.34 -32.68
CA LEU A 76 -18.64 22.85 -34.04
C LEU A 76 -19.83 22.51 -34.97
N GLY A 77 -20.83 21.78 -34.49
CA GLY A 77 -21.96 21.31 -35.30
C GLY A 77 -21.57 20.31 -36.38
N LEU A 78 -20.43 19.62 -36.21
CA LEU A 78 -19.95 18.58 -37.13
C LEU A 78 -20.65 17.24 -36.91
N ALA A 79 -21.30 17.07 -35.76
CA ALA A 79 -22.16 15.95 -35.43
C ALA A 79 -23.32 16.44 -34.56
N SER A 80 -24.43 15.69 -34.58
CA SER A 80 -25.56 15.91 -33.67
C SER A 80 -25.41 15.12 -32.37
N GLU A 81 -26.09 15.57 -31.33
CA GLU A 81 -26.06 14.91 -30.02
C GLU A 81 -26.62 13.49 -30.09
N ASP A 82 -27.66 13.26 -30.90
CA ASP A 82 -28.24 11.93 -31.11
C ASP A 82 -27.27 10.96 -31.80
N GLU A 83 -26.45 11.44 -32.76
CA GLU A 83 -25.44 10.61 -33.44
C GLU A 83 -24.32 10.15 -32.49
N LYS A 84 -23.97 10.98 -31.50
CA LYS A 84 -22.84 10.71 -30.59
C LYS A 84 -23.26 10.20 -29.21
N ARG A 85 -24.56 10.20 -28.89
CA ARG A 85 -25.09 9.87 -27.56
C ARG A 85 -24.58 8.53 -27.02
N ASP A 86 -24.71 7.47 -27.82
CA ASP A 86 -24.38 6.12 -27.38
C ASP A 86 -22.86 5.93 -27.22
N GLU A 87 -22.07 6.54 -28.10
CA GLU A 87 -20.60 6.54 -28.00
C GLU A 87 -20.13 7.29 -26.76
N LYS A 88 -20.65 8.51 -26.56
CA LYS A 88 -20.34 9.35 -25.39
C LYS A 88 -20.69 8.63 -24.08
N SER A 89 -21.88 8.04 -23.99
CA SER A 89 -22.32 7.30 -22.79
C SER A 89 -21.40 6.11 -22.48
N ARG A 90 -20.97 5.34 -23.49
CA ARG A 90 -20.03 4.23 -23.30
C ARG A 90 -18.67 4.70 -22.80
N LEU A 91 -18.17 5.82 -23.33
CA LEU A 91 -16.90 6.39 -22.90
C LEU A 91 -16.97 6.96 -21.48
N GLU A 92 -18.08 7.60 -21.10
CA GLU A 92 -18.34 8.06 -19.73
C GLU A 92 -18.40 6.90 -18.73
N GLU A 93 -19.10 5.81 -19.08
CA GLU A 93 -19.14 4.60 -18.24
C GLU A 93 -17.75 3.98 -18.10
N ARG A 94 -16.99 3.88 -19.20
CA ARG A 94 -15.62 3.39 -19.19
C ARG A 94 -14.72 4.26 -18.31
N LYS A 95 -14.84 5.59 -18.42
CA LYS A 95 -14.11 6.55 -17.59
C LYS A 95 -14.39 6.32 -16.12
N ALA A 96 -15.66 6.24 -15.71
CA ALA A 96 -16.04 6.00 -14.33
C ALA A 96 -15.43 4.69 -13.77
N LYS A 97 -15.47 3.61 -14.56
CA LYS A 97 -14.84 2.32 -14.19
C LYS A 97 -13.32 2.44 -14.01
N LEU A 98 -12.64 3.17 -14.90
CA LEU A 98 -11.20 3.39 -14.82
C LEU A 98 -10.83 4.25 -13.60
N GLU A 99 -11.60 5.29 -13.27
CA GLU A 99 -11.38 6.14 -12.10
C GLU A 99 -11.57 5.39 -10.78
N VAL A 100 -12.59 4.53 -10.69
CA VAL A 100 -12.79 3.66 -9.52
C VAL A 100 -11.60 2.69 -9.37
N ARG A 101 -11.18 2.07 -10.46
CA ARG A 101 -10.03 1.17 -10.46
C ARG A 101 -8.74 1.87 -10.06
N LEU A 102 -8.49 3.07 -10.59
CA LEU A 102 -7.29 3.85 -10.29
C LEU A 102 -7.21 4.18 -8.80
N ARG A 103 -8.31 4.68 -8.22
CA ARG A 103 -8.40 4.98 -6.79
C ARG A 103 -8.12 3.74 -5.93
N ALA A 104 -8.74 2.61 -6.25
CA ALA A 104 -8.51 1.36 -5.49
C ALA A 104 -7.05 0.90 -5.56
N LEU A 105 -6.38 1.05 -6.70
CA LEU A 105 -4.96 0.68 -6.82
C LEU A 105 -4.05 1.62 -6.02
N GLN A 106 -4.34 2.92 -6.01
CA GLN A 106 -3.60 3.92 -5.25
C GLN A 106 -3.77 3.70 -3.74
N GLU A 107 -5.01 3.46 -3.29
CA GLU A 107 -5.32 3.20 -1.87
C GLU A 107 -4.59 1.97 -1.32
N ILE A 108 -4.48 0.90 -2.12
CA ILE A 108 -3.70 -0.29 -1.73
C ILE A 108 -2.23 0.08 -1.49
N VAL A 109 -1.64 0.87 -2.40
CA VAL A 109 -0.23 1.26 -2.29
C VAL A 109 -0.03 2.13 -1.06
N GLU A 110 -0.81 3.19 -0.91
CA GLU A 110 -0.71 4.14 0.22
C GLU A 110 -0.91 3.42 1.57
N THR A 111 -1.97 2.62 1.70
CA THR A 111 -2.28 1.94 2.96
C THR A 111 -1.18 0.98 3.39
N ILE A 112 -0.62 0.21 2.45
CA ILE A 112 0.45 -0.75 2.77
C ILE A 112 1.74 0.00 3.11
N GLU A 113 2.06 1.07 2.38
CA GLU A 113 3.24 1.88 2.66
C GLU A 113 3.18 2.54 4.03
N ASP A 114 2.06 3.17 4.39
CA ASP A 114 1.89 3.82 5.69
C ASP A 114 2.07 2.82 6.84
N ARG A 115 1.46 1.64 6.71
CA ARG A 115 1.59 0.57 7.72
C ARG A 115 3.01 0.02 7.79
N LEU A 116 3.68 -0.16 6.66
CA LEU A 116 5.08 -0.61 6.64
C LEU A 116 6.02 0.43 7.24
N LEU A 117 5.80 1.71 6.98
CA LEU A 117 6.58 2.80 7.57
C LEU A 117 6.46 2.82 9.08
N GLU A 118 5.27 2.57 9.64
CA GLU A 118 5.08 2.43 11.09
C GLU A 118 5.89 1.26 11.67
N HIS A 119 5.91 0.11 10.99
CA HIS A 119 6.72 -1.02 11.44
C HIS A 119 8.22 -0.76 11.27
N LEU A 120 8.62 -0.04 10.21
CA LEU A 120 10.01 0.33 9.93
C LEU A 120 10.56 1.35 10.93
N SER A 121 9.76 2.31 11.40
CA SER A 121 10.19 3.26 12.43
C SER A 121 10.47 2.54 13.75
N ARG A 122 9.58 1.62 14.16
CA ARG A 122 9.74 0.81 15.38
C ARG A 122 11.05 0.01 15.40
N ILE A 123 11.51 -0.49 14.25
CA ILE A 123 12.78 -1.24 14.18
C ILE A 123 14.02 -0.35 14.03
N ARG A 124 13.86 0.93 13.67
CA ARG A 124 14.96 1.90 13.49
C ARG A 124 15.25 2.73 14.74
N GLU A 125 14.33 2.82 15.68
CA GLU A 125 14.47 3.56 16.94
C GLU A 125 15.37 2.85 17.98
N ILE A 126 16.15 1.84 17.56
CA ILE A 126 17.13 1.09 18.35
C ILE A 126 18.48 1.18 17.63
#